data_AF-A0A2M8EXU1-F1
#
_entry.id   AF-A0A2M8EXU1-F1
#
_cell.length_a   1.000
_cell.length_b   1.000
_cell.length_c   1.000
_cell.angle_alpha   90.00
_cell.angle_beta   90.00
_cell.angle_gamma   90.00
#
_symmetry.space_group_name_H-M   'P 1'
#
loop_
_entity.id
_entity.type
_entity.pdbx_description
1 polymer ?
#
loop_
_entity_poly.entity_id
_entity_poly.type
_entity_poly.pdbx_seq_one_letter_code
_entity_poly.pdbx_strand_id
1 'polypeptide(L)'
;MLGKKIIKPLSIDIPVDTFGLYAISITARCQSGKLLGLWGGENLRVEIDDVQFREIPPEKKNQKFDIPPAWNGTVLQGRAKTVIFLLALNKGEHTLKCIPNPSATIEDYSVIPIKDSHNIVFELNTQAEDGDRRPWYTFALINLPLHSLSVDIAVNWHWFDGDDAKLVVDGETEEKLENKRWKNWYWHATTGQVFSGAKREGHSFQKELSQDIHYIELWADRTPMLHTVTLNLGDFTLKLPKRIPTVDDPMWTKDFEDDPPEILLARIIFGEAANQSKKVKIAVGWSIKNRIGKGELIDPRKRYDDYHDVILDKDQYASLTDPRVRPKLEDPLSLPDPEDRDAWFESYEAATAVIQSKIADPTDGSLFFHDDSMTEEDFLEQVPRATYIKKIGNILFYGLQD
;
A
#
# COMPACT_ATOMS: atom_id res chain seq x y z
N MET A 1 26.90 -17.08 7.73
CA MET A 1 27.30 -15.79 8.34
C MET A 1 26.43 -15.56 9.57
N LEU A 2 26.96 -14.93 10.62
CA LEU A 2 26.13 -14.53 11.77
C LEU A 2 25.43 -13.22 11.41
N GLY A 3 24.11 -13.27 11.22
CA GLY A 3 23.31 -12.07 10.91
C GLY A 3 23.37 -11.02 12.02
N LYS A 4 23.07 -9.76 11.67
CA LYS A 4 23.02 -8.63 12.59
C LYS A 4 21.65 -8.57 13.27
N LYS A 5 21.62 -8.83 14.58
CA LYS A 5 20.42 -8.60 15.39
C LYS A 5 20.21 -7.09 15.60
N ILE A 6 18.99 -6.62 15.32
CA ILE A 6 18.55 -5.25 15.54
C ILE A 6 17.39 -5.21 16.53
N ILE A 7 17.38 -4.20 17.40
CA ILE A 7 16.35 -3.94 18.43
C ILE A 7 15.77 -2.51 18.31
N LYS A 8 16.29 -1.75 17.35
CA LYS A 8 15.88 -0.40 16.98
C LYS A 8 15.93 -0.31 15.46
N PRO A 9 15.20 0.65 14.85
CA PRO A 9 15.29 0.88 13.41
C PRO A 9 16.75 1.03 12.94
N LEU A 10 17.07 0.39 11.82
CA LEU A 10 18.35 0.49 11.13
C LEU A 10 18.10 1.12 9.76
N SER A 11 18.72 2.26 9.48
CA SER A 11 18.74 2.86 8.15
C SER A 11 20.00 2.43 7.40
N ILE A 12 19.85 2.12 6.13
CA ILE A 12 20.91 1.73 5.19
C ILE A 12 20.79 2.65 3.99
N ASP A 13 21.87 3.37 3.69
CA ASP A 13 21.94 4.23 2.52
C ASP A 13 22.18 3.39 1.26
N ILE A 14 21.44 3.70 0.21
CA ILE A 14 21.48 3.03 -1.09
C ILE A 14 21.85 4.08 -2.15
N PRO A 15 23.12 4.15 -2.53
CA PRO A 15 23.54 5.05 -3.60
C PRO A 15 23.11 4.47 -4.96
N VAL A 16 22.49 5.32 -5.77
CA VAL A 16 22.02 4.98 -7.11
C VAL A 16 22.64 5.93 -8.14
N ASP A 17 23.43 5.38 -9.05
CA ASP A 17 24.19 6.17 -10.02
C ASP A 17 23.33 6.70 -11.19
N THR A 18 22.27 5.98 -11.53
CA THR A 18 21.40 6.25 -12.68
C THR A 18 19.96 5.92 -12.35
N PHE A 19 19.01 6.71 -12.84
CA PHE A 19 17.60 6.31 -12.79
C PHE A 19 17.40 4.98 -13.53
N GLY A 20 16.61 4.07 -12.94
CA GLY A 20 16.33 2.77 -13.55
C GLY A 20 15.54 1.85 -12.64
N LEU A 21 15.33 0.62 -13.11
CA LEU A 21 14.72 -0.46 -12.33
C LEU A 21 15.78 -1.15 -11.47
N TYR A 22 15.47 -1.40 -10.20
CA TYR A 22 16.37 -2.04 -9.25
C TYR A 22 15.67 -3.19 -8.52
N ALA A 23 16.46 -4.19 -8.14
CA ALA A 23 16.09 -5.23 -7.21
C ALA A 23 16.82 -5.02 -5.88
N ILE A 24 16.07 -4.83 -4.79
CA ILE A 24 16.60 -4.74 -3.41
C ILE A 24 16.22 -6.04 -2.70
N SER A 25 17.20 -6.91 -2.47
CA SER A 25 17.03 -8.18 -1.77
C SER A 25 17.40 -8.05 -0.31
N ILE A 26 16.58 -8.59 0.58
CA ILE A 26 16.83 -8.62 2.03
C ILE A 26 16.51 -10.01 2.52
N THR A 27 17.44 -10.63 3.24
CA THR A 27 17.22 -11.90 3.93
C THR A 27 17.26 -11.64 5.44
N ALA A 28 16.22 -12.05 6.13
CA ALA A 28 16.13 -11.90 7.58
C ALA A 28 15.36 -13.06 8.22
N ARG A 29 15.52 -13.19 9.54
CA ARG A 29 14.76 -14.12 10.38
C ARG A 29 14.18 -13.40 11.59
N CYS A 30 13.01 -13.85 12.01
CA CYS A 30 12.32 -13.39 13.22
C CYS A 30 11.87 -14.61 14.03
N GLN A 31 12.14 -14.61 15.34
CA GLN A 31 11.76 -15.68 16.26
C GLN A 31 10.27 -15.63 16.61
N SER A 32 9.66 -16.80 16.81
CA SER A 32 8.31 -16.88 17.38
C SER A 32 8.30 -16.43 18.85
N GLY A 33 7.12 -16.02 19.30
CA GLY A 33 6.89 -15.64 20.69
C GLY A 33 7.13 -16.79 21.67
N LYS A 34 7.50 -16.47 22.92
CA LYS A 34 7.57 -17.47 23.99
C LYS A 34 6.16 -18.00 24.29
N LEU A 35 6.06 -19.30 24.57
CA LEU A 35 4.82 -20.00 24.96
C LEU A 35 3.76 -20.06 23.83
N LEU A 36 4.05 -20.79 22.74
CA LEU A 36 3.11 -21.02 21.62
C LEU A 36 2.53 -19.72 20.99
N GLY A 37 3.31 -18.64 20.96
CA GLY A 37 2.91 -17.37 20.34
C GLY A 37 2.03 -16.45 21.21
N LEU A 38 1.78 -16.78 22.48
CA LEU A 38 0.97 -15.95 23.39
C LEU A 38 1.62 -14.60 23.74
N TRP A 39 2.95 -14.51 23.67
CA TRP A 39 3.71 -13.29 23.90
C TRP A 39 4.35 -12.92 22.57
N GLY A 40 3.76 -11.95 21.87
CA GLY A 40 4.04 -11.59 20.47
C GLY A 40 5.49 -11.81 20.02
N GLY A 41 5.63 -12.44 18.84
CA GLY A 41 6.94 -12.77 18.27
C GLY A 41 7.76 -11.55 17.84
N GLU A 42 9.01 -11.81 17.48
CA GLU A 42 9.83 -10.87 16.72
C GLU A 42 9.20 -10.61 15.36
N ASN A 43 9.32 -9.39 14.84
CA ASN A 43 8.85 -9.04 13.51
C ASN A 43 9.79 -8.02 12.87
N LEU A 44 9.81 -7.99 11.55
CA LEU A 44 10.50 -6.97 10.77
C LEU A 44 9.57 -6.46 9.68
N ARG A 45 9.57 -5.15 9.50
CA ARG A 45 9.09 -4.51 8.27
C ARG A 45 10.18 -3.62 7.71
N VAL A 46 10.07 -3.29 6.44
CA VAL A 46 11.01 -2.38 5.78
C VAL A 46 10.24 -1.26 5.09
N GLU A 47 10.87 -0.10 5.03
CA GLU A 47 10.42 1.08 4.28
C GLU A 47 11.55 1.47 3.33
N ILE A 48 11.22 1.82 2.09
CA ILE A 48 12.18 2.35 1.10
C ILE A 48 11.77 3.78 0.80
N ASP A 49 12.65 4.75 1.06
CA ASP A 49 12.34 6.19 1.01
C ASP A 49 11.06 6.56 1.78
N ASP A 50 10.94 6.00 2.99
CA ASP A 50 9.79 6.12 3.88
C ASP A 50 8.45 5.61 3.28
N VAL A 51 8.47 4.95 2.12
CA VAL A 51 7.30 4.26 1.56
C VAL A 51 6.94 3.08 2.45
N GLN A 52 5.71 3.11 2.97
CA GLN A 52 5.12 2.01 3.72
C GLN A 52 4.32 1.10 2.78
N PHE A 53 4.59 -0.20 2.86
CA PHE A 53 3.84 -1.22 2.15
C PHE A 53 2.63 -1.68 2.96
N ARG A 54 1.58 -2.16 2.29
CA ARG A 54 0.33 -2.63 2.88
C ARG A 54 -0.09 -3.98 2.31
N GLU A 55 -1.00 -4.68 2.96
CA GLU A 55 -1.58 -5.94 2.48
C GLU A 55 -2.36 -5.79 1.16
N ILE A 56 -2.40 -6.88 0.39
CA ILE A 56 -3.20 -7.03 -0.83
C ILE A 56 -4.01 -8.34 -0.72
N PRO A 57 -5.35 -8.31 -0.87
CA PRO A 57 -6.18 -7.11 -0.97
C PRO A 57 -6.15 -6.28 0.33
N PRO A 58 -6.44 -4.98 0.25
CA PRO A 58 -6.40 -4.08 1.40
C PRO A 58 -7.42 -4.50 2.47
N GLU A 59 -6.97 -4.58 3.73
CA GLU A 59 -7.83 -4.76 4.90
C GLU A 59 -8.31 -3.41 5.44
N LYS A 60 -9.35 -3.45 6.30
CA LYS A 60 -9.89 -2.24 6.95
C LYS A 60 -8.88 -1.53 7.86
N LYS A 61 -7.87 -2.24 8.34
CA LYS A 61 -6.78 -1.69 9.16
C LYS A 61 -5.48 -2.06 8.49
N ASN A 62 -4.64 -1.06 8.21
CA ASN A 62 -3.35 -1.28 7.57
C ASN A 62 -2.48 -2.19 8.44
N GLN A 63 -2.14 -3.36 7.90
CA GLN A 63 -1.22 -4.29 8.52
C GLN A 63 0.21 -3.82 8.22
N LYS A 64 1.05 -3.76 9.25
CA LYS A 64 2.44 -3.26 9.12
C LYS A 64 3.48 -4.38 9.15
N PHE A 65 3.17 -5.47 9.84
CA PHE A 65 4.07 -6.60 10.08
C PHE A 65 3.50 -7.92 9.59
N ASP A 66 2.22 -7.94 9.20
CA ASP A 66 1.51 -9.10 8.70
C ASP A 66 1.13 -8.89 7.23
N ILE A 67 2.15 -8.58 6.44
CA ILE A 67 2.04 -8.34 5.00
C ILE A 67 3.11 -9.17 4.28
N PRO A 68 2.91 -9.54 3.00
CA PRO A 68 3.87 -10.34 2.26
C PRO A 68 5.31 -9.82 2.29
N PRO A 69 5.63 -8.52 2.15
CA PRO A 69 7.01 -8.04 2.24
C PRO A 69 7.55 -7.87 3.67
N ALA A 70 6.88 -8.40 4.70
CA ALA A 70 7.33 -8.39 6.09
C ALA A 70 7.81 -9.78 6.57
N TRP A 71 8.50 -9.79 7.71
CA TRP A 71 8.91 -11.00 8.42
C TRP A 71 8.12 -11.09 9.72
N ASN A 72 7.11 -11.95 9.73
CA ASN A 72 6.32 -12.24 10.93
C ASN A 72 6.93 -13.45 11.66
N GLY A 73 7.48 -13.25 12.86
CA GLY A 73 8.17 -14.31 13.60
C GLY A 73 7.25 -15.43 14.07
N THR A 74 5.94 -15.17 14.21
CA THR A 74 4.95 -16.23 14.49
C THR A 74 4.85 -17.20 13.32
N VAL A 75 4.88 -16.68 12.09
CA VAL A 75 4.81 -17.47 10.86
C VAL A 75 6.16 -18.12 10.53
N LEU A 76 7.26 -17.37 10.67
CA LEU A 76 8.59 -17.85 10.30
C LEU A 76 9.23 -18.78 11.33
N GLN A 77 8.88 -18.61 12.62
CA GLN A 77 9.40 -19.41 13.73
C GLN A 77 10.95 -19.50 13.74
N GLY A 78 11.62 -18.37 13.52
CA GLY A 78 13.08 -18.27 13.54
C GLY A 78 13.78 -18.66 12.25
N ARG A 79 13.03 -18.98 11.19
CA ARG A 79 13.58 -19.35 9.88
C ARG A 79 13.78 -18.15 8.98
N ALA A 80 14.74 -18.28 8.06
CA ALA A 80 15.05 -17.25 7.09
C ALA A 80 13.93 -17.11 6.05
N LYS A 81 13.64 -15.86 5.69
CA LYS A 81 12.84 -15.48 4.53
C LYS A 81 13.58 -14.39 3.77
N THR A 82 13.49 -14.43 2.44
CA THR A 82 14.06 -13.41 1.56
C THR A 82 12.93 -12.61 0.91
N VAL A 83 13.01 -11.28 0.97
CA VAL A 83 12.10 -10.38 0.25
C VAL A 83 12.92 -9.62 -0.78
N ILE A 84 12.46 -9.61 -2.03
CA ILE A 84 13.08 -8.93 -3.16
C ILE A 84 12.10 -7.85 -3.64
N PHE A 85 12.44 -6.59 -3.42
CA PHE A 85 11.68 -5.45 -3.93
C PHE A 85 12.16 -5.11 -5.33
N LEU A 86 11.24 -5.10 -6.29
CA LEU A 86 11.47 -4.58 -7.63
C LEU A 86 10.80 -3.22 -7.74
N LEU A 87 11.57 -2.18 -8.01
CA LEU A 87 11.08 -0.80 -8.05
C LEU A 87 11.99 0.11 -8.86
N ALA A 88 11.42 1.18 -9.40
CA ALA A 88 12.20 2.26 -10.01
C ALA A 88 12.85 3.12 -8.93
N LEU A 89 14.14 3.44 -9.08
CA LEU A 89 14.86 4.38 -8.21
C LEU A 89 15.43 5.52 -9.06
N ASN A 90 15.52 6.71 -8.46
CA ASN A 90 16.16 7.86 -9.08
C ASN A 90 17.68 7.78 -8.93
N LYS A 91 18.40 8.58 -9.71
CA LYS A 91 19.80 8.86 -9.36
C LYS A 91 19.83 9.63 -8.04
N GLY A 92 20.64 9.18 -7.08
CA GLY A 92 20.80 9.84 -5.79
C GLY A 92 21.00 8.87 -4.64
N GLU A 93 20.85 9.38 -3.43
CA GLU A 93 20.85 8.59 -2.20
C GLU A 93 19.41 8.19 -1.85
N HIS A 94 19.20 6.90 -1.65
CA HIS A 94 17.95 6.31 -1.21
C HIS A 94 18.13 5.69 0.17
N THR A 95 17.04 5.52 0.92
CA THR A 95 17.10 4.93 2.26
C THR A 95 16.29 3.65 2.34
N LEU A 96 16.93 2.56 2.74
CA LEU A 96 16.26 1.35 3.21
C LEU A 96 16.23 1.35 4.75
N LYS A 97 15.04 1.38 5.32
CA LYS A 97 14.83 1.45 6.76
C LYS A 97 14.22 0.15 7.26
N CYS A 98 15.01 -0.62 8.01
CA CYS A 98 14.59 -1.87 8.64
C CYS A 98 14.04 -1.59 10.04
N ILE A 99 12.75 -1.83 10.27
CA ILE A 99 12.04 -1.48 11.51
C ILE A 99 11.63 -2.77 12.25
N PRO A 100 12.32 -3.12 13.35
CA PRO A 100 12.02 -4.34 14.10
C PRO A 100 10.89 -4.13 15.12
N ASN A 101 10.22 -5.21 15.51
CA ASN A 101 9.24 -5.24 16.60
C ASN A 101 9.15 -6.62 17.31
N PRO A 102 9.70 -6.78 18.53
CA PRO A 102 10.63 -5.89 19.20
C PRO A 102 12.06 -5.98 18.63
N SER A 103 12.41 -7.08 17.98
CA SER A 103 13.72 -7.32 17.39
C SER A 103 13.62 -8.11 16.09
N ALA A 104 14.69 -8.14 15.31
CA ALA A 104 14.83 -8.97 14.11
C ALA A 104 16.32 -9.26 13.86
N THR A 105 16.63 -10.28 13.06
CA THR A 105 18.00 -10.56 12.62
C THR A 105 18.09 -10.42 11.12
N ILE A 106 18.86 -9.44 10.64
CA ILE A 106 19.14 -9.24 9.21
C ILE A 106 20.37 -10.08 8.87
N GLU A 107 20.23 -11.01 7.93
CA GLU A 107 21.31 -11.92 7.53
C GLU A 107 22.11 -11.39 6.36
N ASP A 108 21.42 -10.83 5.38
CA ASP A 108 22.02 -10.31 4.15
C ASP A 108 21.13 -9.26 3.49
N TYR A 109 21.73 -8.39 2.68
CA TYR A 109 21.00 -7.52 1.76
C TYR A 109 21.85 -7.18 0.54
N SER A 110 21.20 -6.93 -0.60
CA SER A 110 21.87 -6.53 -1.83
C SER A 110 20.98 -5.63 -2.68
N VAL A 111 21.61 -4.82 -3.54
CA VAL A 111 20.93 -3.92 -4.48
C VAL A 111 21.53 -4.16 -5.86
N ILE A 112 20.69 -4.48 -6.83
CA ILE A 112 21.12 -4.86 -8.18
C ILE A 112 20.29 -4.07 -9.22
N PRO A 113 20.93 -3.35 -10.16
CA PRO A 113 20.21 -2.73 -11.27
C PRO A 113 19.69 -3.79 -12.25
N ILE A 114 18.46 -3.61 -12.72
CA ILE A 114 17.82 -4.47 -13.71
C ILE A 114 17.91 -3.79 -15.09
N LYS A 115 18.49 -4.50 -16.05
CA LYS A 115 18.73 -3.98 -17.41
C LYS A 115 17.64 -4.37 -18.40
N ASP A 116 17.07 -5.55 -18.23
CA ASP A 116 16.06 -6.13 -19.12
C ASP A 116 14.83 -6.47 -18.30
N SER A 117 13.75 -5.73 -18.52
CA SER A 117 12.49 -5.91 -17.82
C SER A 117 11.64 -7.05 -18.38
N HIS A 118 11.94 -7.53 -19.58
CA HIS A 118 11.23 -8.66 -20.21
C HIS A 118 11.78 -10.01 -19.73
N ASN A 119 12.99 -10.02 -19.18
CA ASN A 119 13.65 -11.23 -18.71
C ASN A 119 14.51 -10.98 -17.46
N ILE A 120 13.84 -10.75 -16.32
CA ILE A 120 14.49 -10.57 -15.03
C ILE A 120 14.72 -11.95 -14.41
N VAL A 121 15.97 -12.41 -14.38
CA VAL A 121 16.32 -13.75 -13.89
C VAL A 121 17.01 -13.67 -12.52
N PHE A 122 16.47 -14.40 -11.55
CA PHE A 122 17.06 -14.61 -10.23
C PHE A 122 17.57 -16.06 -10.13
N GLU A 123 18.89 -16.25 -10.24
CA GLU A 123 19.55 -17.53 -9.98
C GLU A 123 19.82 -17.69 -8.48
N LEU A 124 18.86 -18.30 -7.78
CA LEU A 124 18.87 -18.36 -6.32
C LEU A 124 19.63 -19.58 -5.82
N ASN A 125 19.33 -20.76 -6.37
CA ASN A 125 19.90 -22.05 -5.96
C ASN A 125 19.95 -22.24 -4.43
N THR A 126 18.86 -21.87 -3.76
CA THR A 126 18.74 -21.94 -2.30
C THR A 126 17.82 -23.08 -1.90
N GLN A 127 18.14 -23.71 -0.77
CA GLN A 127 17.27 -24.70 -0.15
C GLN A 127 16.54 -24.06 1.03
N ALA A 128 15.23 -24.30 1.16
CA ALA A 128 14.49 -23.87 2.33
C ALA A 128 15.00 -24.59 3.59
N GLU A 129 15.08 -23.88 4.72
CA GLU A 129 15.33 -24.51 6.02
C GLU A 129 14.20 -25.51 6.37
N ASP A 130 14.44 -26.55 7.15
CA ASP A 130 13.38 -27.52 7.45
C ASP A 130 12.28 -26.90 8.34
N GLY A 131 11.03 -26.92 7.89
CA GLY A 131 9.89 -26.40 8.64
C GLY A 131 8.55 -26.49 7.92
N ASP A 132 7.50 -26.11 8.63
CA ASP A 132 6.11 -26.29 8.20
C ASP A 132 5.56 -25.01 7.54
N ARG A 133 4.97 -25.16 6.35
CA ARG A 133 4.06 -24.22 5.66
C ARG A 133 4.25 -22.73 5.93
N ARG A 134 5.32 -22.16 5.39
CA ARG A 134 5.68 -20.76 5.66
C ARG A 134 6.15 -20.04 4.40
N PRO A 135 6.06 -18.70 4.34
CA PRO A 135 6.66 -17.93 3.27
C PRO A 135 8.17 -18.07 3.33
N TRP A 136 8.77 -18.24 2.16
CA TRP A 136 10.20 -18.46 1.97
C TRP A 136 10.82 -17.36 1.13
N TYR A 137 10.23 -17.06 -0.03
CA TYR A 137 10.57 -15.91 -0.86
C TYR A 137 9.32 -15.04 -1.07
N THR A 138 9.53 -13.74 -1.10
CA THR A 138 8.52 -12.79 -1.58
C THR A 138 9.16 -11.84 -2.58
N PHE A 139 8.55 -11.70 -3.76
CA PHE A 139 8.87 -10.65 -4.71
C PHE A 139 7.81 -9.57 -4.59
N ALA A 140 8.23 -8.36 -4.23
CA ALA A 140 7.37 -7.20 -4.10
C ALA A 140 7.60 -6.28 -5.29
N LEU A 141 6.66 -6.29 -6.22
CA LEU A 141 6.67 -5.46 -7.42
C LEU A 141 6.01 -4.14 -7.05
N ILE A 142 6.74 -3.03 -7.08
CA ILE A 142 6.24 -1.73 -6.60
C ILE A 142 5.98 -0.81 -7.79
N ASN A 143 4.71 -0.59 -8.10
CA ASN A 143 4.28 0.20 -9.26
C ASN A 143 4.79 -0.40 -10.59
N LEU A 144 4.75 -1.72 -10.70
CA LEU A 144 5.22 -2.50 -11.84
C LEU A 144 4.16 -3.51 -12.26
N PRO A 145 3.93 -3.71 -13.58
CA PRO A 145 3.07 -4.78 -14.06
C PRO A 145 3.74 -6.16 -13.95
N LEU A 146 2.97 -7.22 -14.15
CA LEU A 146 3.49 -8.58 -14.30
C LEU A 146 2.79 -9.29 -15.45
N HIS A 147 3.50 -9.44 -16.58
CA HIS A 147 2.99 -10.20 -17.72
C HIS A 147 3.04 -11.70 -17.43
N SER A 148 4.22 -12.21 -17.06
CA SER A 148 4.40 -13.61 -16.68
C SER A 148 5.52 -13.84 -15.67
N LEU A 149 5.45 -15.00 -15.01
CA LEU A 149 6.38 -15.49 -14.00
C LEU A 149 6.76 -16.93 -14.34
N SER A 150 8.03 -17.30 -14.25
CA SER A 150 8.47 -18.69 -14.30
C SER A 150 9.23 -19.06 -13.03
N VAL A 151 8.97 -20.24 -12.49
CA VAL A 151 9.58 -20.73 -11.25
C VAL A 151 10.09 -22.15 -11.46
N ASP A 152 11.33 -22.40 -11.08
CA ASP A 152 11.98 -23.72 -11.18
C ASP A 152 12.38 -24.22 -9.78
N ILE A 153 11.70 -25.28 -9.34
CA ILE A 153 11.83 -25.85 -8.00
C ILE A 153 12.13 -27.35 -8.09
N ALA A 154 12.99 -27.82 -7.19
CA ALA A 154 13.18 -29.24 -6.92
C ALA A 154 12.57 -29.63 -5.57
N VAL A 155 11.84 -30.74 -5.57
CA VAL A 155 11.21 -31.35 -4.39
C VAL A 155 11.68 -32.80 -4.24
N ASN A 156 11.86 -33.26 -3.00
CA ASN A 156 12.23 -34.63 -2.71
C ASN A 156 11.35 -35.26 -1.63
N TRP A 157 11.23 -36.58 -1.65
CA TRP A 157 10.57 -37.31 -0.57
C TRP A 157 11.59 -37.72 0.49
N HIS A 158 11.25 -37.49 1.75
CA HIS A 158 12.06 -37.83 2.93
C HIS A 158 11.40 -38.95 3.74
N TRP A 159 12.00 -39.33 4.85
CA TRP A 159 11.44 -40.37 5.71
C TRP A 159 10.10 -39.91 6.33
N PHE A 160 8.99 -40.41 5.76
CA PHE A 160 7.58 -40.14 6.11
C PHE A 160 6.96 -38.79 5.70
N ASP A 161 7.70 -37.90 5.05
CA ASP A 161 7.16 -36.61 4.60
C ASP A 161 7.89 -36.09 3.35
N GLY A 162 7.26 -35.18 2.61
CA GLY A 162 7.74 -34.66 1.33
C GLY A 162 8.06 -33.17 1.36
N ASP A 163 8.99 -32.72 0.51
CA ASP A 163 9.11 -31.29 0.22
C ASP A 163 7.92 -30.82 -0.61
N ASP A 164 7.31 -29.71 -0.21
CA ASP A 164 6.24 -29.07 -0.97
C ASP A 164 6.50 -27.57 -1.11
N ALA A 165 6.09 -27.00 -2.24
CA ALA A 165 6.10 -25.57 -2.46
C ALA A 165 4.82 -25.10 -3.17
N LYS A 166 4.38 -23.89 -2.82
CA LYS A 166 3.24 -23.24 -3.47
C LYS A 166 3.57 -21.82 -3.85
N LEU A 167 2.86 -21.36 -4.87
CA LEU A 167 2.91 -20.00 -5.37
C LEU A 167 1.63 -19.28 -4.96
N VAL A 168 1.77 -18.09 -4.40
CA VAL A 168 0.67 -17.18 -4.07
C VAL A 168 0.94 -15.86 -4.77
N VAL A 169 -0.04 -15.32 -5.48
CA VAL A 169 0.04 -14.02 -6.14
C VAL A 169 -1.12 -13.16 -5.66
N ASP A 170 -0.82 -12.02 -5.04
CA ASP A 170 -1.81 -11.08 -4.48
C ASP A 170 -2.84 -11.74 -3.55
N GLY A 171 -2.36 -12.69 -2.74
CA GLY A 171 -3.18 -13.47 -1.80
C GLY A 171 -3.90 -14.67 -2.42
N GLU A 172 -3.91 -14.81 -3.75
CA GLU A 172 -4.51 -15.95 -4.45
C GLU A 172 -3.50 -17.08 -4.65
N THR A 173 -3.83 -18.30 -4.26
CA THR A 173 -2.94 -19.46 -4.42
C THR A 173 -3.09 -20.08 -5.80
N GLU A 174 -1.96 -20.32 -6.48
CA GLU A 174 -1.96 -21.05 -7.74
C GLU A 174 -2.24 -22.53 -7.52
N GLU A 175 -3.28 -23.04 -8.15
CA GLU A 175 -3.75 -24.40 -7.95
C GLU A 175 -3.31 -25.35 -9.08
N LYS A 176 -2.94 -26.57 -8.72
CA LYS A 176 -2.74 -27.66 -9.69
C LYS A 176 -3.98 -28.54 -9.74
N LEU A 177 -4.80 -28.34 -10.78
CA LEU A 177 -6.12 -28.97 -10.93
C LEU A 177 -6.08 -30.51 -10.98
N GLU A 178 -4.94 -31.09 -11.35
CA GLU A 178 -4.80 -32.54 -11.57
C GLU A 178 -4.87 -33.37 -10.27
N ASN A 179 -4.66 -32.79 -9.08
CA ASN A 179 -4.62 -33.55 -7.83
C ASN A 179 -5.28 -32.83 -6.65
N LYS A 180 -6.50 -33.25 -6.29
CA LYS A 180 -7.28 -32.68 -5.17
C LYS A 180 -6.56 -32.75 -3.82
N ARG A 181 -5.65 -33.70 -3.61
CA ARG A 181 -4.93 -33.86 -2.33
C ARG A 181 -3.86 -32.80 -2.10
N TRP A 182 -3.29 -32.27 -3.19
CA TRP A 182 -2.19 -31.30 -3.19
C TRP A 182 -2.59 -30.03 -3.95
N LYS A 183 -3.89 -29.71 -3.98
CA LYS A 183 -4.46 -28.65 -4.82
C LYS A 183 -3.72 -27.31 -4.66
N ASN A 184 -3.29 -27.01 -3.44
CA ASN A 184 -2.65 -25.75 -3.05
C ASN A 184 -1.12 -25.85 -2.98
N TRP A 185 -0.53 -26.98 -3.41
CA TRP A 185 0.90 -27.26 -3.42
C TRP A 185 1.31 -27.60 -4.85
N TYR A 186 1.70 -26.57 -5.60
CA TYR A 186 1.95 -26.69 -7.03
C TYR A 186 3.12 -27.65 -7.33
N TRP A 187 4.17 -27.55 -6.50
CA TRP A 187 5.25 -28.52 -6.46
C TRP A 187 5.10 -29.33 -5.19
N HIS A 188 5.06 -30.65 -5.31
CA HIS A 188 4.92 -31.52 -4.16
C HIS A 188 5.69 -32.81 -4.38
N ALA A 189 6.28 -33.34 -3.33
CA ALA A 189 6.94 -34.62 -3.41
C ALA A 189 5.92 -35.77 -3.43
N THR A 190 6.36 -36.93 -3.90
CA THR A 190 5.58 -38.16 -3.94
C THR A 190 6.43 -39.31 -3.45
N THR A 191 5.81 -40.32 -2.84
CA THR A 191 6.52 -41.46 -2.23
C THR A 191 7.40 -42.23 -3.21
N GLY A 192 7.12 -42.18 -4.51
CA GLY A 192 7.96 -42.80 -5.55
C GLY A 192 9.37 -42.20 -5.63
N GLN A 193 9.54 -40.95 -5.15
CA GLN A 193 10.83 -40.25 -5.17
C GLN A 193 11.85 -40.80 -4.18
N VAL A 194 11.45 -41.67 -3.26
CA VAL A 194 12.40 -42.48 -2.47
C VAL A 194 13.36 -43.26 -3.37
N PHE A 195 12.90 -43.67 -4.56
CA PHE A 195 13.69 -44.46 -5.50
C PHE A 195 14.28 -43.63 -6.65
N SER A 196 13.58 -42.58 -7.11
CA SER A 196 14.05 -41.75 -8.23
C SER A 196 14.87 -40.53 -7.82
N GLY A 197 14.90 -40.19 -6.52
CA GLY A 197 15.49 -38.96 -6.02
C GLY A 197 14.63 -37.71 -6.28
N ALA A 198 15.24 -36.56 -6.05
CA ALA A 198 14.60 -35.25 -6.18
C ALA A 198 14.09 -35.02 -7.62
N LYS A 199 12.89 -34.44 -7.73
CA LYS A 199 12.28 -34.05 -9.01
C LYS A 199 12.38 -32.53 -9.14
N ARG A 200 13.04 -32.06 -10.19
CA ARG A 200 13.09 -30.65 -10.59
C ARG A 200 12.03 -30.37 -11.65
N GLU A 201 11.24 -29.32 -11.46
CA GLU A 201 10.15 -28.94 -12.36
C GLU A 201 10.06 -27.40 -12.46
N GLY A 202 10.17 -26.91 -13.68
CA GLY A 202 9.90 -25.52 -14.03
C GLY A 202 8.47 -25.33 -14.52
N HIS A 203 7.82 -24.24 -14.09
CA HIS A 203 6.51 -23.87 -14.59
C HIS A 203 6.42 -22.36 -14.86
N SER A 204 5.66 -22.00 -15.90
CA SER A 204 5.43 -20.61 -16.31
C SER A 204 3.94 -20.26 -16.15
N PHE A 205 3.68 -19.14 -15.48
CA PHE A 205 2.36 -18.62 -15.17
C PHE A 205 2.14 -17.32 -15.94
N GLN A 206 1.07 -17.24 -16.72
CA GLN A 206 0.60 -16.00 -17.33
C GLN A 206 -0.30 -15.28 -16.31
N LYS A 207 -0.02 -14.00 -16.04
CA LYS A 207 -0.70 -13.24 -14.99
C LYS A 207 -1.38 -11.98 -15.48
N GLU A 208 -0.76 -11.27 -16.42
CA GLU A 208 -1.32 -10.04 -17.01
C GLU A 208 -1.78 -9.01 -15.96
N LEU A 209 -1.00 -8.85 -14.89
CA LEU A 209 -1.29 -7.86 -13.86
C LEU A 209 -0.94 -6.46 -14.38
N SER A 210 -1.85 -5.50 -14.15
CA SER A 210 -1.64 -4.09 -14.47
C SER A 210 -0.50 -3.49 -13.65
N GLN A 211 -0.06 -2.28 -14.00
CA GLN A 211 0.97 -1.59 -13.23
C GLN A 211 0.42 -1.13 -11.87
N ASP A 212 0.74 -1.86 -10.80
CA ASP A 212 0.38 -1.55 -9.42
C ASP A 212 1.43 -2.14 -8.44
N ILE A 213 1.09 -2.25 -7.15
CA ILE A 213 1.81 -3.06 -6.18
C ILE A 213 1.33 -4.51 -6.30
N HIS A 214 2.25 -5.45 -6.47
CA HIS A 214 1.95 -6.88 -6.47
C HIS A 214 2.90 -7.66 -5.57
N TYR A 215 2.37 -8.71 -4.94
CA TYR A 215 3.14 -9.63 -4.12
C TYR A 215 3.08 -11.03 -4.67
N ILE A 216 4.26 -11.57 -4.98
CA ILE A 216 4.45 -12.95 -5.40
C ILE A 216 5.17 -13.67 -4.26
N GLU A 217 4.51 -14.63 -3.63
CA GLU A 217 5.07 -15.40 -2.53
C GLU A 217 5.30 -16.85 -2.94
N LEU A 218 6.48 -17.35 -2.64
CA LEU A 218 6.77 -18.77 -2.62
C LEU A 218 6.78 -19.25 -1.17
N TRP A 219 5.90 -20.20 -0.88
CA TRP A 219 5.82 -20.84 0.42
C TRP A 219 6.42 -22.24 0.33
N ALA A 220 7.06 -22.66 1.41
CA ALA A 220 7.72 -23.95 1.52
C ALA A 220 7.17 -24.76 2.69
N ASP A 221 7.07 -26.07 2.48
CA ASP A 221 6.96 -27.11 3.50
C ASP A 221 8.17 -28.04 3.37
N ARG A 222 8.78 -28.40 4.50
CA ARG A 222 10.08 -29.07 4.60
C ARG A 222 11.20 -28.28 3.91
N THR A 223 11.93 -28.88 2.97
CA THR A 223 13.23 -28.40 2.45
C THR A 223 13.33 -28.35 0.91
N PRO A 224 12.33 -27.82 0.17
CA PRO A 224 12.44 -27.69 -1.28
C PRO A 224 13.63 -26.81 -1.68
N MET A 225 14.13 -27.01 -2.90
CA MET A 225 15.20 -26.21 -3.49
C MET A 225 14.66 -25.33 -4.62
N LEU A 226 14.93 -24.04 -4.57
CA LEU A 226 14.51 -23.04 -5.54
C LEU A 226 15.73 -22.69 -6.37
N HIS A 227 15.67 -23.06 -7.65
CA HIS A 227 16.77 -22.82 -8.56
C HIS A 227 16.68 -21.43 -9.16
N THR A 228 15.53 -21.13 -9.77
CA THR A 228 15.39 -19.92 -10.58
C THR A 228 13.98 -19.35 -10.46
N VAL A 229 13.90 -18.02 -10.41
CA VAL A 229 12.67 -17.26 -10.67
C VAL A 229 12.94 -16.30 -11.81
N THR A 230 12.07 -16.30 -12.82
CA THR A 230 12.13 -15.37 -13.96
C THR A 230 10.85 -14.55 -13.99
N LEU A 231 10.99 -13.23 -14.00
CA LEU A 231 9.87 -12.30 -14.16
C LEU A 231 9.94 -11.63 -15.53
N ASN A 232 8.78 -11.48 -16.15
CA ASN A 232 8.59 -10.67 -17.34
C ASN A 232 7.56 -9.59 -17.02
N LEU A 233 8.00 -8.34 -16.99
CA LEU A 233 7.16 -7.18 -16.72
C LEU A 233 6.48 -6.66 -18.00
N GLY A 234 6.81 -7.18 -19.18
CA GLY A 234 6.30 -6.70 -20.46
C GLY A 234 6.74 -5.28 -20.79
N ASP A 235 5.99 -4.63 -21.67
CA ASP A 235 6.21 -3.22 -22.04
C ASP A 235 5.50 -2.29 -21.05
N PHE A 236 6.26 -1.42 -20.40
CA PHE A 236 5.70 -0.41 -19.50
C PHE A 236 6.60 0.82 -19.39
N THR A 237 6.06 1.89 -18.81
CA THR A 237 6.83 3.08 -18.49
C THR A 237 7.20 3.05 -17.02
N LEU A 238 8.50 3.08 -16.72
CA LEU A 238 8.99 3.22 -15.36
C LEU A 238 8.45 4.54 -14.78
N LYS A 239 7.57 4.40 -13.79
CA LYS A 239 7.13 5.49 -12.93
C LYS A 239 7.78 5.23 -11.58
N LEU A 240 8.30 6.26 -10.94
CA LEU A 240 8.78 6.15 -9.56
C LEU A 240 7.65 5.62 -8.67
N PRO A 241 7.97 4.85 -7.61
CA PRO A 241 6.99 4.51 -6.60
C PRO A 241 6.29 5.79 -6.14
N LYS A 242 4.96 5.85 -6.33
CA LYS A 242 4.18 6.93 -5.75
C LYS A 242 4.19 6.70 -4.23
N ARG A 243 5.04 7.43 -3.48
CA ARG A 243 4.89 7.56 -2.03
C ARG A 243 3.45 8.01 -1.75
N ILE A 244 2.80 7.33 -0.81
CA ILE A 244 1.42 7.65 -0.45
C ILE A 244 1.51 8.75 0.62
N PRO A 245 0.94 9.94 0.42
CA PRO A 245 0.97 10.99 1.43
C PRO A 245 0.25 10.53 2.70
N THR A 246 0.72 10.97 3.85
CA THR A 246 0.14 10.65 5.15
C THR A 246 -0.12 11.91 5.95
N VAL A 247 -0.87 11.82 7.04
CA VAL A 247 -1.13 12.97 7.91
C VAL A 247 0.16 13.55 8.52
N ASP A 248 1.14 12.68 8.81
CA ASP A 248 2.42 13.09 9.40
C ASP A 248 3.46 13.51 8.35
N ASP A 249 3.19 13.23 7.07
CA ASP A 249 4.08 13.56 5.96
C ASP A 249 3.26 13.83 4.68
N PRO A 250 2.59 15.00 4.62
CA PRO A 250 1.57 15.28 3.60
C PRO A 250 2.16 15.82 2.30
N MET A 251 3.42 16.24 2.24
CA MET A 251 4.02 16.77 1.02
C MET A 251 4.09 15.69 -0.08
N TRP A 252 3.62 16.03 -1.29
CA TRP A 252 3.56 15.09 -2.40
C TRP A 252 4.10 15.65 -3.73
N THR A 253 3.67 15.09 -4.86
CA THR A 253 3.97 15.54 -6.24
C THR A 253 3.37 16.90 -6.57
N LYS A 254 2.59 17.48 -5.63
CA LYS A 254 1.72 18.66 -5.81
C LYS A 254 0.52 18.42 -6.72
N ASP A 255 0.38 17.19 -7.21
CA ASP A 255 -0.80 16.70 -7.89
C ASP A 255 -1.71 16.02 -6.87
N PHE A 256 -2.94 16.51 -6.77
CA PHE A 256 -3.92 16.00 -5.81
C PHE A 256 -4.66 14.75 -6.34
N GLU A 257 -4.53 14.44 -7.64
CA GLU A 257 -5.04 13.19 -8.24
C GLU A 257 -4.39 11.93 -7.66
N ASP A 258 -3.25 12.09 -7.00
CA ASP A 258 -2.49 10.99 -6.41
C ASP A 258 -2.80 10.77 -4.91
N ASP A 259 -3.60 11.63 -4.28
CA ASP A 259 -3.86 11.56 -2.84
C ASP A 259 -4.84 10.40 -2.50
N PRO A 260 -4.65 9.62 -1.42
CA PRO A 260 -5.70 8.75 -0.93
C PRO A 260 -6.92 9.59 -0.47
N PRO A 261 -8.16 9.07 -0.53
CA PRO A 261 -9.37 9.83 -0.23
C PRO A 261 -9.35 10.55 1.12
N GLU A 262 -8.76 9.95 2.16
CA GLU A 262 -8.63 10.56 3.47
C GLU A 262 -7.76 11.82 3.47
N ILE A 263 -6.65 11.79 2.73
CA ILE A 263 -5.73 12.94 2.61
C ILE A 263 -6.37 14.01 1.73
N LEU A 264 -6.94 13.62 0.59
CA LEU A 264 -7.58 14.55 -0.31
C LEU A 264 -8.72 15.31 0.39
N LEU A 265 -9.60 14.58 1.08
CA LEU A 265 -10.68 15.18 1.86
C LEU A 265 -10.15 16.04 3.01
N ALA A 266 -9.09 15.61 3.70
CA ALA A 266 -8.47 16.40 4.75
C ALA A 266 -7.92 17.73 4.23
N ARG A 267 -7.28 17.74 3.05
CA ARG A 267 -6.75 18.97 2.41
C ARG A 267 -7.88 19.94 2.10
N ILE A 268 -9.00 19.47 1.56
CA ILE A 268 -10.15 20.35 1.30
C ILE A 268 -10.77 20.86 2.59
N ILE A 269 -11.00 20.01 3.60
CA ILE A 269 -11.51 20.47 4.89
C ILE A 269 -10.58 21.51 5.51
N PHE A 270 -9.26 21.32 5.38
CA PHE A 270 -8.27 22.28 5.84
C PHE A 270 -8.37 23.59 5.04
N GLY A 271 -8.41 23.53 3.70
CA GLY A 271 -8.51 24.70 2.84
C GLY A 271 -9.77 25.53 3.05
N GLU A 272 -10.90 24.87 3.31
CA GLU A 272 -12.21 25.52 3.45
C GLU A 272 -12.55 25.87 4.91
N ALA A 273 -11.96 25.17 5.89
CA ALA A 273 -12.40 25.24 7.29
C ALA A 273 -11.27 25.09 8.33
N ALA A 274 -10.00 25.37 7.99
CA ALA A 274 -8.86 25.30 8.93
C ALA A 274 -9.15 26.04 10.25
N ASN A 275 -9.60 27.29 10.15
CA ASN A 275 -9.85 28.19 11.28
C ASN A 275 -11.23 27.99 11.93
N GLN A 276 -11.93 26.90 11.61
CA GLN A 276 -13.26 26.61 12.12
C GLN A 276 -13.25 25.50 13.16
N SER A 277 -14.31 25.44 13.97
CA SER A 277 -14.47 24.36 14.95
C SER A 277 -14.53 22.98 14.29
N LYS A 278 -14.15 21.93 15.03
CA LYS A 278 -14.25 20.53 14.60
C LYS A 278 -15.64 20.17 14.03
N LYS A 279 -16.72 20.70 14.60
CA LYS A 279 -18.09 20.46 14.11
C LYS A 279 -18.30 20.99 12.69
N VAL A 280 -17.72 22.15 12.37
CA VAL A 280 -17.78 22.74 11.02
C VAL A 280 -16.93 21.94 10.05
N LYS A 281 -15.72 21.53 10.45
CA LYS A 281 -14.86 20.63 9.64
C LYS A 281 -15.58 19.33 9.25
N ILE A 282 -16.28 18.71 10.20
CA ILE A 282 -17.12 17.53 9.95
C ILE A 282 -18.28 17.85 8.99
N ALA A 283 -18.93 19.00 9.15
CA ALA A 283 -20.04 19.43 8.30
C ALA A 283 -19.60 19.65 6.84
N VAL A 284 -18.45 20.31 6.63
CA VAL A 284 -17.84 20.45 5.29
C VAL A 284 -17.54 19.09 4.69
N GLY A 285 -16.91 18.19 5.45
CA GLY A 285 -16.63 16.83 5.00
C GLY A 285 -17.89 16.07 4.58
N TRP A 286 -18.97 16.16 5.36
CA TRP A 286 -20.25 15.54 5.01
C TRP A 286 -20.88 16.16 3.76
N SER A 287 -20.82 17.49 3.60
CA SER A 287 -21.34 18.14 2.40
C SER A 287 -20.63 17.66 1.13
N ILE A 288 -19.33 17.37 1.20
CA ILE A 288 -18.55 16.77 0.10
C ILE A 288 -19.02 15.34 -0.16
N LYS A 289 -19.03 14.51 0.88
CA LYS A 289 -19.45 13.10 0.79
C LYS A 289 -20.87 12.95 0.24
N ASN A 290 -21.78 13.84 0.60
CA ASN A 290 -23.18 13.80 0.16
C ASN A 290 -23.36 14.00 -1.34
N ARG A 291 -22.35 14.51 -2.06
CA ARG A 291 -22.35 14.67 -3.52
C ARG A 291 -22.00 13.39 -4.27
N ILE A 292 -21.37 12.43 -3.61
CA ILE A 292 -21.03 11.13 -4.21
C ILE A 292 -22.32 10.43 -4.62
N GLY A 293 -22.37 9.97 -5.87
CA GLY A 293 -23.54 9.40 -6.53
C GLY A 293 -24.63 10.42 -6.89
N LYS A 294 -24.41 11.72 -6.68
CA LYS A 294 -25.39 12.80 -6.96
C LYS A 294 -24.91 13.83 -7.97
N GLY A 295 -23.81 13.57 -8.69
CA GLY A 295 -23.29 14.48 -9.72
C GLY A 295 -24.36 14.91 -10.71
N GLU A 296 -25.13 13.96 -11.24
CA GLU A 296 -26.17 14.22 -12.25
C GLU A 296 -27.35 15.07 -11.71
N LEU A 297 -27.58 15.08 -10.39
CA LEU A 297 -28.59 15.94 -9.75
C LEU A 297 -28.14 17.41 -9.69
N ILE A 298 -26.83 17.60 -9.53
CA ILE A 298 -26.17 18.91 -9.44
C ILE A 298 -25.99 19.50 -10.84
N ASP A 299 -25.42 18.73 -11.77
CA ASP A 299 -25.26 19.06 -13.19
C ASP A 299 -25.35 17.75 -13.99
N PRO A 300 -26.28 17.62 -14.96
CA PRO A 300 -26.47 16.40 -15.75
C PRO A 300 -25.22 15.88 -16.50
N ARG A 301 -24.18 16.70 -16.61
CA ARG A 301 -22.90 16.33 -17.25
C ARG A 301 -21.89 15.75 -16.28
N LYS A 302 -22.14 15.85 -14.98
CA LYS A 302 -21.20 15.46 -13.93
C LYS A 302 -21.52 14.07 -13.40
N ARG A 303 -20.49 13.28 -13.22
CA ARG A 303 -20.53 12.01 -12.50
C ARG A 303 -19.53 12.09 -11.37
N TYR A 304 -20.04 11.86 -10.17
CA TYR A 304 -19.28 11.96 -8.95
C TYR A 304 -19.31 10.60 -8.29
N ASP A 305 -18.47 9.69 -8.75
CA ASP A 305 -18.48 8.30 -8.29
C ASP A 305 -17.66 8.15 -7.00
N ASP A 306 -16.68 9.03 -6.78
CA ASP A 306 -15.87 9.06 -5.57
C ASP A 306 -15.49 10.49 -5.09
N TYR A 307 -14.57 10.56 -4.13
CA TYR A 307 -14.08 11.84 -3.59
C TYR A 307 -13.22 12.63 -4.57
N HIS A 308 -12.44 11.97 -5.43
CA HIS A 308 -11.61 12.65 -6.43
C HIS A 308 -12.52 13.37 -7.43
N ASP A 309 -13.54 12.68 -7.93
CA ASP A 309 -14.50 13.28 -8.85
C ASP A 309 -15.19 14.51 -8.25
N VAL A 310 -15.56 14.46 -6.97
CA VAL A 310 -16.21 15.62 -6.30
C VAL A 310 -15.21 16.74 -6.05
N ILE A 311 -14.00 16.41 -5.60
CA ILE A 311 -13.03 17.40 -5.10
C ILE A 311 -12.27 18.07 -6.24
N LEU A 312 -11.83 17.29 -7.21
CA LEU A 312 -10.95 17.73 -8.30
C LEU A 312 -11.73 18.24 -9.51
N ASP A 313 -13.07 18.18 -9.45
CA ASP A 313 -13.90 18.84 -10.44
C ASP A 313 -13.56 20.33 -10.55
N LYS A 314 -13.54 20.80 -11.79
CA LYS A 314 -13.01 22.12 -12.11
C LYS A 314 -13.87 23.20 -11.43
N ASP A 315 -13.18 24.16 -10.82
CA ASP A 315 -13.77 25.31 -10.14
C ASP A 315 -14.65 24.94 -8.93
N GLN A 316 -14.57 23.70 -8.44
CA GLN A 316 -15.42 23.22 -7.36
C GLN A 316 -14.98 23.73 -5.99
N TYR A 317 -13.66 23.82 -5.75
CA TYR A 317 -13.07 24.37 -4.54
C TYR A 317 -11.97 25.36 -4.91
N ALA A 318 -12.16 26.63 -4.55
CA ALA A 318 -11.20 27.69 -4.86
C ALA A 318 -9.85 27.48 -4.15
N SER A 319 -9.84 26.80 -3.00
CA SER A 319 -8.63 26.48 -2.25
C SER A 319 -7.61 25.64 -3.05
N LEU A 320 -8.08 24.87 -4.05
CA LEU A 320 -7.21 24.10 -4.95
C LEU A 320 -6.49 24.96 -6.00
N THR A 321 -7.02 26.12 -6.35
CA THR A 321 -6.50 26.98 -7.43
C THR A 321 -5.97 28.31 -6.92
N ASP A 322 -6.35 28.76 -5.72
CA ASP A 322 -5.85 30.00 -5.12
C ASP A 322 -4.36 29.86 -4.78
N PRO A 323 -3.46 30.65 -5.41
CA PRO A 323 -2.01 30.56 -5.18
C PRO A 323 -1.60 30.90 -3.74
N ARG A 324 -2.48 31.50 -2.94
CA ARG A 324 -2.24 31.82 -1.52
C ARG A 324 -2.58 30.65 -0.59
N VAL A 325 -3.49 29.77 -1.01
CA VAL A 325 -3.99 28.64 -0.21
C VAL A 325 -3.38 27.34 -0.68
N ARG A 326 -3.27 27.10 -1.99
CA ARG A 326 -2.77 25.85 -2.57
C ARG A 326 -1.43 25.40 -1.99
N PRO A 327 -0.40 26.24 -1.80
CA PRO A 327 0.86 25.79 -1.19
C PRO A 327 0.69 25.24 0.23
N LYS A 328 -0.27 25.78 1.00
CA LYS A 328 -0.63 25.28 2.33
C LYS A 328 -1.31 23.92 2.27
N LEU A 329 -2.05 23.66 1.19
CA LEU A 329 -2.67 22.36 0.97
C LEU A 329 -1.65 21.33 0.55
N GLU A 330 -0.65 21.71 -0.25
CA GLU A 330 0.42 20.81 -0.71
C GLU A 330 1.29 20.31 0.44
N ASP A 331 1.69 21.19 1.36
CA ASP A 331 2.46 20.83 2.56
C ASP A 331 2.00 21.60 3.81
N PRO A 332 0.91 21.14 4.47
CA PRO A 332 0.38 21.76 5.69
C PRO A 332 1.36 21.79 6.86
N LEU A 333 2.33 20.86 6.92
CA LEU A 333 3.28 20.77 8.04
C LEU A 333 4.47 21.72 7.88
N SER A 334 4.75 22.18 6.65
CA SER A 334 5.75 23.23 6.39
C SER A 334 5.37 24.60 6.97
N LEU A 335 4.11 24.77 7.37
CA LEU A 335 3.62 26.05 7.88
C LEU A 335 4.29 26.39 9.22
N PRO A 336 4.67 27.67 9.43
CA PRO A 336 5.38 28.10 10.62
C PRO A 336 4.46 28.20 11.86
N ASP A 337 3.15 28.31 11.65
CA ASP A 337 2.16 28.47 12.73
C ASP A 337 1.76 27.10 13.30
N PRO A 338 1.94 26.85 14.61
CA PRO A 338 1.43 25.64 15.27
C PRO A 338 -0.08 25.45 15.14
N GLU A 339 -0.88 26.52 15.11
CA GLU A 339 -2.34 26.42 14.99
C GLU A 339 -2.76 25.84 13.63
N ASP A 340 -2.04 26.18 12.55
CA ASP A 340 -2.25 25.60 11.22
C ASP A 340 -1.98 24.09 11.23
N ARG A 341 -0.96 23.63 11.98
CA ARG A 341 -0.65 22.21 12.10
C ARG A 341 -1.73 21.45 12.86
N ASP A 342 -2.19 21.99 13.98
CA ASP A 342 -3.29 21.39 14.75
C ASP A 342 -4.57 21.34 13.90
N ALA A 343 -4.85 22.41 13.16
CA ALA A 343 -5.97 22.46 12.24
C ALA A 343 -5.89 21.41 11.13
N TRP A 344 -4.70 21.11 10.61
CA TRP A 344 -4.46 20.01 9.66
C TRP A 344 -4.80 18.65 10.27
N PHE A 345 -4.26 18.34 11.45
CA PHE A 345 -4.56 17.07 12.13
C PHE A 345 -6.05 16.91 12.43
N GLU A 346 -6.72 17.97 12.90
CA GLU A 346 -8.17 17.96 13.11
C GLU A 346 -8.96 17.74 11.81
N SER A 347 -8.49 18.29 10.69
CA SER A 347 -9.12 18.12 9.38
C SER A 347 -9.00 16.67 8.90
N TYR A 348 -7.84 16.04 9.13
CA TYR A 348 -7.64 14.62 8.86
C TYR A 348 -8.50 13.71 9.75
N GLU A 349 -8.64 14.02 11.03
CA GLU A 349 -9.54 13.31 11.93
C GLU A 349 -11.01 13.42 11.46
N ALA A 350 -11.43 14.61 11.06
CA ALA A 350 -12.77 14.85 10.53
C ALA A 350 -13.00 14.06 9.23
N ALA A 351 -12.06 14.13 8.27
CA ALA A 351 -12.11 13.38 7.02
C ALA A 351 -12.26 11.87 7.27
N THR A 352 -11.42 11.31 8.14
CA THR A 352 -11.45 9.89 8.51
C THR A 352 -12.80 9.50 9.12
N ALA A 353 -13.33 10.31 10.05
CA ALA A 353 -14.61 10.04 10.70
C ALA A 353 -15.80 10.10 9.72
N VAL A 354 -15.76 11.03 8.76
CA VAL A 354 -16.77 11.19 7.72
C VAL A 354 -16.72 10.03 6.74
N ILE A 355 -15.55 9.70 6.17
CA ILE A 355 -15.39 8.58 5.21
C ILE A 355 -15.91 7.28 5.83
N GLN A 356 -15.56 7.02 7.08
CA GLN A 356 -15.94 5.80 7.80
C GLN A 356 -17.38 5.82 8.34
N SER A 357 -18.13 6.91 8.12
CA SER A 357 -19.48 7.11 8.68
C SER A 357 -19.54 6.93 10.20
N LYS A 358 -18.45 7.23 10.92
CA LYS A 358 -18.37 7.07 12.39
C LYS A 358 -19.09 8.16 13.15
N ILE A 359 -19.36 9.29 12.49
CA ILE A 359 -20.08 10.42 13.02
C ILE A 359 -21.29 10.71 12.14
N ALA A 360 -22.43 11.05 12.73
CA ALA A 360 -23.64 11.38 11.98
C ALA A 360 -23.45 12.66 11.16
N ASP A 361 -24.17 12.76 10.04
CA ASP A 361 -24.21 13.96 9.20
C ASP A 361 -24.88 15.13 9.95
N PRO A 362 -24.16 16.21 10.29
CA PRO A 362 -24.76 17.35 10.97
C PRO A 362 -25.49 18.31 10.00
N THR A 363 -25.37 18.14 8.69
CA THR A 363 -25.86 19.09 7.67
C THR A 363 -27.22 18.72 7.07
N ASP A 364 -27.81 17.61 7.50
CA ASP A 364 -29.06 17.04 6.97
C ASP A 364 -29.00 16.79 5.45
N GLY A 365 -27.90 16.21 4.96
CA GLY A 365 -27.78 15.86 3.55
C GLY A 365 -27.40 17.02 2.63
N SER A 366 -26.82 18.10 3.17
CA SER A 366 -26.42 19.26 2.36
C SER A 366 -25.48 18.85 1.23
N LEU A 367 -25.60 19.56 0.11
CA LEU A 367 -24.72 19.41 -1.03
C LEU A 367 -23.81 20.62 -1.19
N PHE A 368 -24.26 21.82 -0.83
CA PHE A 368 -23.46 23.03 -1.03
C PHE A 368 -23.22 23.77 0.28
N PHE A 369 -22.19 24.60 0.29
CA PHE A 369 -21.92 25.50 1.38
C PHE A 369 -21.16 26.74 0.90
N HIS A 370 -21.25 27.82 1.67
CA HIS A 370 -20.38 28.99 1.57
C HIS A 370 -20.20 29.63 2.96
N ASP A 371 -19.14 30.40 3.14
CA ASP A 371 -18.95 31.18 4.37
C ASP A 371 -19.80 32.46 4.35
N ASP A 372 -20.03 33.05 5.53
CA ASP A 372 -20.90 34.22 5.70
C ASP A 372 -20.32 35.55 5.21
N SER A 373 -19.13 35.57 4.59
CA SER A 373 -18.65 36.73 3.84
C SER A 373 -19.33 36.87 2.47
N MET A 374 -19.88 35.79 1.91
CA MET A 374 -20.70 35.80 0.71
C MET A 374 -22.18 35.94 1.09
N THR A 375 -22.92 36.81 0.38
CA THR A 375 -24.36 36.94 0.61
C THR A 375 -25.11 35.74 0.03
N GLU A 376 -26.27 35.40 0.60
CA GLU A 376 -27.12 34.33 0.05
C GLU A 376 -27.54 34.66 -1.38
N GLU A 377 -27.78 35.93 -1.71
CA GLU A 377 -28.12 36.37 -3.07
C GLU A 377 -26.99 36.02 -4.06
N ASP A 378 -25.73 36.40 -3.76
CA ASP A 378 -24.56 36.09 -4.60
C ASP A 378 -24.34 34.57 -4.76
N PHE A 379 -24.66 33.80 -3.72
CA PHE A 379 -24.54 32.35 -3.75
C PHE A 379 -25.62 31.70 -4.63
N LEU A 380 -26.87 32.15 -4.51
CA LEU A 380 -27.98 31.65 -5.32
C LEU A 380 -27.85 32.07 -6.79
N GLU A 381 -27.14 33.15 -7.12
CA GLU A 381 -26.78 33.44 -8.52
C GLU A 381 -25.90 32.34 -9.14
N GLN A 382 -25.01 31.74 -8.34
CA GLN A 382 -24.11 30.66 -8.78
C GLN A 382 -24.79 29.30 -8.74
N VAL A 383 -25.68 29.07 -7.77
CA VAL A 383 -26.41 27.81 -7.60
C VAL A 383 -27.92 28.07 -7.43
N PRO A 384 -28.66 28.43 -8.49
CA PRO A 384 -30.05 28.91 -8.37
C PRO A 384 -31.06 27.91 -7.80
N ARG A 385 -30.73 26.62 -7.80
CA ARG A 385 -31.58 25.53 -7.26
C ARG A 385 -31.25 25.19 -5.80
N ALA A 386 -30.28 25.87 -5.20
CA ALA A 386 -29.90 25.63 -3.82
C ALA A 386 -31.00 26.11 -2.87
N THR A 387 -31.30 25.32 -1.84
CA THR A 387 -32.23 25.69 -0.77
C THR A 387 -31.49 25.68 0.56
N TYR A 388 -31.56 26.79 1.29
CA TYR A 388 -30.92 26.91 2.60
C TYR A 388 -31.45 25.85 3.57
N ILE A 389 -30.54 25.13 4.23
CA ILE A 389 -30.86 24.15 5.26
C ILE A 389 -30.59 24.74 6.64
N LYS A 390 -29.34 25.10 6.90
CA LYS A 390 -28.88 25.56 8.23
C LYS A 390 -27.52 26.26 8.17
N LYS A 391 -27.18 26.95 9.26
CA LYS A 391 -25.85 27.52 9.52
C LYS A 391 -25.15 26.74 10.63
N ILE A 392 -23.88 26.38 10.43
CA ILE A 392 -23.02 25.77 11.46
C ILE A 392 -21.72 26.58 11.51
N GLY A 393 -21.44 27.21 12.66
CA GLY A 393 -20.36 28.18 12.75
C GLY A 393 -20.66 29.39 11.85
N ASN A 394 -19.69 29.78 11.03
CA ASN A 394 -19.85 30.84 10.02
C ASN A 394 -20.21 30.29 8.62
N ILE A 395 -20.43 28.98 8.47
CA ILE A 395 -20.72 28.34 7.18
C ILE A 395 -22.22 28.07 7.05
N LEU A 396 -22.80 28.48 5.93
CA LEU A 396 -24.18 28.22 5.54
C LEU A 396 -24.23 27.00 4.62
N PHE A 397 -25.15 26.07 4.88
CA PHE A 397 -25.30 24.81 4.15
C PHE A 397 -26.63 24.74 3.40
N TYR A 398 -26.59 24.20 2.18
CA TYR A 398 -27.72 24.17 1.26
C TYR A 398 -27.91 22.77 0.64
N GLY A 399 -29.16 22.41 0.37
CA GLY A 399 -29.56 21.24 -0.41
C GLY A 399 -30.01 21.63 -1.81
N LEU A 400 -30.56 20.67 -2.56
CA LEU A 400 -31.34 20.96 -3.76
C LEU A 400 -32.83 20.95 -3.39
N GLN A 401 -33.59 21.85 -4.01
CA GLN A 401 -35.05 21.79 -3.94
C GLN A 401 -35.53 20.51 -4.66
N ASP A 402 -36.38 19.72 -3.98
CA ASP A 402 -37.03 18.53 -4.54
C ASP A 402 -37.91 18.86 -5.76
#